data_AF-I0FE94-F1
#
_entry.id   AF-I0FE94-F1
#
_cell.length_a   1.000
_cell.length_b   1.000
_cell.length_c   1.000
_cell.angle_alpha   90.00
_cell.angle_beta   90.00
_cell.angle_gamma   90.00
#
_symmetry.space_group_name_H-M   'P 1'
#
loop_
_entity.id
_entity.type
_entity.pdbx_description
1 polymer ?
#
loop_
_entity_poly.entity_id
_entity_poly.type
_entity_poly.pdbx_seq_one_letter_code
_entity_poly.pdbx_strand_id
1 'polypeptide(L)'
;MLLSLYESQTFLVKILFEFKDYLKKHSLKVKIINSYNPLYLNDLEINGSYLLVIRPEGFDSLDVRNFRSGSFYENVNEFGFKFILFFLGFVGEVGELKIYVGLHTIYEYFLEFLHENAFEFKFLKQNPLEKEYDLFLNYYLKSTSDLINGGFVKTSCNGLKGVLGLSQNYRANIQIVENKID
;
A
#
# COMPACT_ATOMS: atom_id res chain seq x y z
N MET A 1 -23.41 -1.56 3.14
CA MET A 1 -22.59 -2.65 2.53
C MET A 1 -21.17 -2.66 3.12
N LEU A 2 -20.50 -3.82 3.19
CA LEU A 2 -19.10 -3.92 3.65
C LEU A 2 -18.19 -4.28 2.47
N LEU A 3 -17.05 -3.60 2.33
CA LEU A 3 -16.02 -4.05 1.39
C LEU A 3 -15.41 -5.36 1.89
N SER A 4 -15.17 -6.28 0.96
CA SER A 4 -14.38 -7.46 1.24
C SER A 4 -12.90 -7.11 1.48
N LEU A 5 -12.16 -8.06 2.07
CA LEU A 5 -10.70 -7.97 2.21
C LEU A 5 -10.02 -7.74 0.85
N TYR A 6 -10.47 -8.48 -0.16
CA TYR A 6 -9.95 -8.38 -1.53
C TYR A 6 -10.16 -6.98 -2.13
N GLU A 7 -11.35 -6.41 -1.97
CA GLU A 7 -11.63 -5.07 -2.50
C GLU A 7 -10.84 -4.00 -1.75
N SER A 8 -10.76 -4.11 -0.42
CA SER A 8 -10.00 -3.16 0.41
C SER A 8 -8.53 -3.09 -0.03
N GLN A 9 -7.94 -4.24 -0.33
CA GLN A 9 -6.60 -4.33 -0.87
C GLN A 9 -6.48 -3.82 -2.29
N THR A 10 -7.49 -4.03 -3.12
CA THR A 10 -7.48 -3.57 -4.52
C THR A 10 -7.36 -2.06 -4.60
N PHE A 11 -8.13 -1.31 -3.80
CA PHE A 11 -8.02 0.15 -3.75
C PHE A 11 -6.70 0.61 -3.13
N LEU A 12 -6.19 -0.10 -2.13
CA LEU A 12 -4.86 0.19 -1.59
C LEU A 12 -3.75 0.01 -2.64
N VAL A 13 -3.83 -1.04 -3.47
CA VAL A 13 -2.91 -1.25 -4.59
C VAL A 13 -3.05 -0.15 -5.65
N LYS A 14 -4.24 0.41 -5.88
CA LYS A 14 -4.43 1.58 -6.75
C LYS A 14 -3.67 2.80 -6.23
N ILE A 15 -3.75 3.09 -4.92
CA ILE A 15 -2.96 4.17 -4.29
C ILE A 15 -1.47 3.96 -4.54
N LEU A 16 -0.97 2.72 -4.40
CA LEU A 16 0.42 2.43 -4.70
C LEU A 16 0.76 2.63 -6.19
N PHE A 17 -0.13 2.28 -7.11
CA PHE A 17 0.08 2.55 -8.54
C PHE A 17 0.13 4.05 -8.84
N GLU A 18 -0.71 4.86 -8.20
CA GLU A 18 -0.62 6.32 -8.27
C GLU A 18 0.74 6.82 -7.76
N PHE A 19 1.23 6.26 -6.64
CA PHE A 19 2.58 6.56 -6.15
C PHE A 19 3.69 6.14 -7.14
N LYS A 20 3.55 4.98 -7.81
CA LYS A 20 4.49 4.57 -8.86
C LYS A 20 4.50 5.57 -10.02
N ASP A 21 3.35 6.13 -10.39
CA ASP A 21 3.26 7.16 -11.42
C ASP A 21 3.81 8.50 -10.94
N TYR A 22 3.66 8.82 -9.65
CA TYR A 22 4.36 9.94 -9.01
C TYR A 22 5.89 9.79 -9.15
N LEU A 23 6.46 8.64 -8.77
CA LEU A 23 7.90 8.38 -8.89
C LEU A 23 8.45 8.49 -10.32
N LYS A 24 7.66 8.12 -11.33
CA LYS A 24 8.07 8.28 -12.74
C LYS A 24 8.34 9.74 -13.09
N LYS A 25 7.59 10.69 -12.52
CA LYS A 25 7.82 12.14 -12.71
C LYS A 25 9.19 12.58 -12.16
N HIS A 26 9.67 11.89 -11.12
CA HIS A 26 10.99 12.06 -10.52
C HIS A 26 12.06 11.14 -11.12
N SER A 27 11.82 10.55 -12.30
CA SER A 27 12.73 9.64 -13.00
C SER A 27 13.12 8.38 -12.22
N LEU A 28 12.31 7.99 -11.23
CA LEU A 28 12.47 6.75 -10.47
C LEU A 28 11.49 5.70 -10.98
N LYS A 29 11.98 4.46 -11.13
CA LYS A 29 11.18 3.32 -11.57
C LYS A 29 11.12 2.29 -10.45
N VAL A 30 9.92 2.00 -9.99
CA VAL A 30 9.64 0.98 -8.99
C VAL A 30 8.63 -0.02 -9.54
N LYS A 31 8.86 -1.30 -9.30
CA LYS A 31 7.88 -2.36 -9.54
C LYS A 31 7.05 -2.54 -8.27
N ILE A 32 5.73 -2.70 -8.41
CA ILE A 32 4.85 -2.97 -7.27
C ILE A 32 4.49 -4.45 -7.29
N ILE A 33 4.57 -5.10 -6.12
CA ILE A 33 4.16 -6.48 -5.93
C ILE A 33 3.20 -6.55 -4.75
N ASN A 34 2.03 -7.15 -4.98
CA ASN A 34 1.11 -7.54 -3.92
C ASN A 34 1.43 -8.97 -3.49
N SER A 35 2.03 -9.13 -2.32
CA SER A 35 2.45 -10.41 -1.77
C SER A 35 1.43 -10.88 -0.75
N TYR A 36 0.54 -11.77 -1.20
CA TYR A 36 -0.30 -12.58 -0.31
C TYR A 36 0.47 -13.80 0.23
N ASN A 37 1.38 -14.34 -0.59
CA ASN A 37 2.23 -15.50 -0.28
C ASN A 37 3.69 -15.06 -0.11
N PRO A 38 4.54 -15.86 0.57
CA PRO A 38 5.97 -15.61 0.68
C PRO A 38 6.59 -15.35 -0.71
N LEU A 39 7.23 -14.19 -0.86
CA LEU A 39 7.86 -13.80 -2.11
C LEU A 39 9.26 -14.41 -2.20
N TYR A 40 9.48 -15.33 -3.13
CA TYR A 40 10.82 -15.78 -3.46
C TYR A 40 11.45 -14.78 -4.43
N LEU A 41 12.61 -14.23 -4.06
CA LEU A 41 13.29 -13.23 -4.88
C LEU A 41 13.68 -13.76 -6.26
N ASN A 42 13.97 -15.06 -6.37
CA ASN A 42 14.35 -15.71 -7.62
C ASN A 42 13.24 -15.70 -8.68
N ASP A 43 11.97 -15.58 -8.27
CA ASP A 43 10.82 -15.55 -9.18
C ASP A 43 10.63 -14.16 -9.84
N LEU A 44 11.48 -13.20 -9.48
CA LEU A 44 11.39 -11.83 -9.97
C LEU A 44 12.24 -11.60 -11.21
N GLU A 45 11.58 -11.20 -12.31
CA GLU A 45 12.26 -10.62 -13.46
C GLU A 45 12.93 -9.28 -13.08
N ILE A 46 14.25 -9.24 -13.17
CA ILE A 46 15.10 -8.14 -12.69
C ILE A 46 15.29 -7.10 -13.79
N ASN A 47 14.19 -6.44 -14.18
CA ASN A 47 14.25 -5.32 -15.12
C ASN A 47 14.24 -3.95 -14.42
N GLY A 48 14.35 -3.92 -13.08
CA GLY A 48 14.37 -2.69 -12.28
C GLY A 48 15.18 -2.83 -11.00
N SER A 49 15.80 -1.73 -10.56
CA SER A 49 16.65 -1.70 -9.36
C SER A 49 15.86 -1.70 -8.06
N TYR A 50 14.58 -1.29 -8.09
CA TYR A 50 13.76 -1.08 -6.91
C TYR A 50 12.39 -1.74 -7.00
N LEU A 51 11.92 -2.22 -5.86
CA LEU A 51 10.69 -2.96 -5.70
C LEU A 51 9.95 -2.44 -4.46
N LEU A 52 8.64 -2.22 -4.59
CA LEU A 52 7.73 -1.95 -3.49
C LEU A 52 6.81 -3.15 -3.32
N VAL A 53 6.93 -3.83 -2.18
CA VAL A 53 6.09 -4.98 -1.85
C VAL A 53 5.08 -4.55 -0.79
N ILE A 54 3.82 -4.84 -1.02
CA ILE A 54 2.78 -4.74 -0.01
C ILE A 54 2.44 -6.14 0.52
N ARG A 55 2.43 -6.27 1.85
CA ARG A 55 1.99 -7.48 2.55
C ARG A 55 0.77 -7.16 3.44
N PRO A 56 -0.44 -7.62 3.06
CA PRO A 56 -1.61 -7.60 3.94
C PRO A 56 -1.38 -8.30 5.28
N GLU A 57 -1.79 -7.69 6.39
CA GLU A 57 -1.81 -8.35 7.71
C GLU A 57 -3.24 -8.68 8.16
N GLY A 58 -4.24 -7.94 7.68
CA GLY A 58 -5.65 -8.18 7.96
C GLY A 58 -6.40 -6.96 8.47
N PHE A 59 -7.63 -7.14 8.93
CA PHE A 59 -8.45 -6.06 9.50
C PHE A 59 -8.21 -5.92 11.01
N ASP A 60 -8.34 -4.70 11.51
CA ASP A 60 -8.52 -4.46 12.94
C ASP A 60 -9.93 -4.89 13.37
N SER A 61 -10.00 -5.49 14.56
CA SER A 61 -11.26 -5.69 15.29
C SER A 61 -12.27 -6.58 14.54
N LEU A 62 -11.99 -7.88 14.47
CA LEU A 62 -13.03 -8.88 14.18
C LEU A 62 -13.87 -9.24 15.42
N ASP A 63 -13.61 -8.61 16.58
CA ASP A 63 -14.50 -8.73 17.73
C ASP A 63 -15.87 -8.17 17.38
N VAL A 64 -16.91 -8.83 17.92
CA VAL A 64 -18.34 -8.62 17.65
C VAL A 64 -18.57 -7.15 17.32
N ARG A 65 -18.81 -6.90 16.03
CA ARG A 65 -18.95 -5.57 15.47
C ARG A 65 -20.11 -4.91 16.19
N ASN A 66 -19.80 -4.13 17.23
CA ASN A 66 -20.67 -3.05 17.67
C ASN A 66 -20.58 -2.00 16.58
N PHE A 67 -21.19 -2.32 15.43
CA PHE A 67 -21.48 -1.36 14.39
C PHE A 67 -22.09 -0.17 15.12
N ARG A 68 -21.43 0.99 15.05
CA ARG A 68 -22.03 2.24 15.47
C ARG A 68 -23.13 2.67 14.49
N SER A 69 -23.88 1.72 13.93
CA SER A 69 -25.21 1.94 13.38
C SER A 69 -26.20 2.08 14.55
N GLY A 70 -25.94 3.05 15.41
CA GLY A 70 -27.02 3.69 16.14
C GLY A 70 -27.76 4.58 15.14
N SER A 71 -29.03 4.87 15.40
CA SER A 71 -29.96 5.69 14.61
C SER A 71 -29.51 7.11 14.22
N PHE A 72 -28.23 7.44 14.38
CA PHE A 72 -27.58 8.70 13.99
C PHE A 72 -26.61 8.57 12.79
N TYR A 73 -26.17 7.37 12.39
CA TYR A 73 -25.17 7.15 11.33
C TYR A 73 -25.60 6.10 10.30
N GLU A 74 -26.77 6.25 9.68
CA GLU A 74 -27.41 5.16 8.92
C GLU A 74 -26.61 4.69 7.67
N ASN A 75 -25.68 5.48 7.13
CA ASN A 75 -25.04 5.21 5.84
C ASN A 75 -23.49 5.23 5.83
N VAL A 76 -22.84 5.22 7.01
CA VAL A 76 -21.37 5.31 7.12
C VAL A 76 -20.80 4.09 7.83
N ASN A 77 -19.81 3.44 7.22
CA ASN A 77 -19.13 2.27 7.77
C ASN A 77 -17.61 2.49 7.80
N GLU A 78 -16.98 2.23 8.95
CA GLU A 78 -15.56 2.51 9.19
C GLU A 78 -14.82 1.29 9.75
N PHE A 79 -13.64 0.99 9.21
CA PHE A 79 -12.78 -0.08 9.70
C PHE A 79 -11.29 0.18 9.38
N GLY A 80 -10.40 -0.50 10.09
CA GLY A 80 -8.96 -0.41 9.88
C GLY A 80 -8.42 -1.63 9.14
N PHE A 81 -7.56 -1.40 8.14
CA PHE A 81 -6.83 -2.46 7.43
C PHE A 81 -5.32 -2.30 7.64
N LYS A 82 -4.68 -3.33 8.19
CA LYS A 82 -3.24 -3.36 8.50
C LYS A 82 -2.46 -4.01 7.35
N PHE A 83 -1.32 -3.42 7.05
CA PHE A 83 -0.39 -3.93 6.04
C PHE A 83 1.03 -3.45 6.31
N ILE A 84 2.00 -4.11 5.70
CA ILE A 84 3.41 -3.73 5.73
C ILE A 84 3.86 -3.37 4.33
N LEU A 85 4.61 -2.27 4.21
CA LEU A 85 5.32 -1.92 2.98
C LEU A 85 6.79 -2.29 3.12
N PHE A 86 7.33 -2.97 2.11
CA PHE A 86 8.76 -3.24 1.97
C PHE A 86 9.30 -2.53 0.74
N PHE A 87 10.27 -1.65 0.94
CA PHE A 87 11.04 -1.00 -0.12
C PHE A 87 12.34 -1.79 -0.29
N LEU A 88 12.48 -2.47 -1.41
CA LEU A 88 13.60 -3.37 -1.70
C LEU A 88 14.43 -2.85 -2.87
N GLY A 89 15.75 -2.95 -2.74
CA GLY A 89 16.71 -2.46 -3.71
C GLY A 89 17.77 -3.50 -4.01
N PHE A 90 18.05 -3.72 -5.29
CA PHE A 90 18.97 -4.75 -5.77
C PHE A 90 20.37 -4.17 -6.00
N VAL A 91 21.37 -4.65 -5.25
CA VAL A 91 22.72 -4.04 -5.18
C VAL A 91 23.55 -4.24 -6.46
N GLY A 92 23.44 -5.41 -7.09
CA GLY A 92 24.05 -5.70 -8.40
C GLY A 92 25.46 -5.13 -8.60
N GLU A 93 25.67 -4.50 -9.75
CA GLU A 93 26.90 -3.74 -10.07
C GLU A 93 26.82 -2.26 -9.66
N VAL A 94 25.62 -1.79 -9.28
CA VAL A 94 25.34 -0.39 -8.95
C VAL A 94 25.99 0.03 -7.62
N GLY A 95 26.21 -0.94 -6.72
CA GLY A 95 26.86 -0.75 -5.43
C GLY A 95 25.88 -0.43 -4.30
N GLU A 96 26.25 -0.84 -3.08
CA GLU A 96 25.36 -0.83 -1.91
C GLU A 96 24.92 0.58 -1.54
N LEU A 97 25.86 1.53 -1.44
CA LEU A 97 25.59 2.92 -1.05
C LEU A 97 24.58 3.60 -1.98
N LYS A 98 24.69 3.38 -3.29
CA LYS A 98 23.80 4.01 -4.26
C LYS A 98 22.37 3.46 -4.16
N ILE A 99 22.22 2.16 -3.91
CA ILE A 99 20.91 1.56 -3.64
C ILE A 99 20.35 2.03 -2.31
N TYR A 100 21.18 2.12 -1.27
CA TYR A 100 20.78 2.61 0.04
C TYR A 100 20.20 4.04 -0.03
N VAL A 101 20.92 4.95 -0.69
CA VAL A 101 20.46 6.33 -0.91
C VAL A 101 19.16 6.33 -1.72
N GLY A 102 19.10 5.58 -2.82
CA GLY A 102 17.90 5.53 -3.66
C GLY A 102 16.66 4.98 -2.94
N LEU A 103 16.82 4.01 -2.03
CA LEU A 103 15.73 3.52 -1.21
C LEU A 103 15.18 4.59 -0.25
N HIS A 104 16.07 5.35 0.39
CA HIS A 104 15.66 6.44 1.28
C HIS A 104 14.98 7.56 0.49
N THR A 105 15.49 7.90 -0.70
CA THR A 105 14.84 8.85 -1.59
C THR A 105 13.44 8.39 -2.03
N ILE A 106 13.26 7.10 -2.35
CA ILE A 106 11.93 6.56 -2.67
C ILE A 106 11.00 6.67 -1.45
N TYR A 107 11.50 6.37 -0.25
CA TYR A 107 10.73 6.49 0.98
C TYR A 107 10.35 7.95 1.28
N GLU A 108 11.27 8.90 1.11
CA GLU A 108 11.00 10.34 1.24
C GLU A 108 9.90 10.77 0.26
N TYR A 109 10.00 10.38 -1.01
CA TYR A 109 8.94 10.63 -1.99
C TYR A 109 7.61 9.98 -1.63
N PHE A 110 7.61 8.84 -0.94
CA PHE A 110 6.38 8.24 -0.45
C PHE A 110 5.74 9.10 0.63
N LEU A 111 6.53 9.65 1.56
CA LEU A 111 6.03 10.57 2.58
C LEU A 111 5.50 11.86 1.97
N GLU A 112 6.20 12.43 0.98
CA GLU A 112 5.74 13.60 0.23
C GLU A 112 4.41 13.30 -0.48
N PHE A 113 4.34 12.19 -1.21
CA PHE A 113 3.11 11.76 -1.89
C PHE A 113 1.93 11.62 -0.92
N LEU A 114 2.14 11.02 0.26
CA LEU A 114 1.09 10.93 1.27
C LEU A 114 0.68 12.33 1.78
N HIS A 115 1.65 13.20 2.04
CA HIS A 115 1.40 14.56 2.52
C HIS A 115 0.66 15.43 1.50
N GLU A 116 1.04 15.37 0.22
CA GLU A 116 0.37 16.09 -0.88
C GLU A 116 -1.10 15.70 -1.02
N ASN A 117 -1.43 14.44 -0.72
CA ASN A 117 -2.81 13.94 -0.71
C ASN A 117 -3.50 14.11 0.65
N ALA A 118 -2.92 14.87 1.59
CA ALA A 118 -3.41 15.01 2.96
C ALA A 118 -3.70 13.66 3.66
N PHE A 119 -2.95 12.63 3.27
CA PHE A 119 -3.11 11.23 3.70
C PHE A 119 -4.47 10.60 3.33
N GLU A 120 -5.30 11.25 2.51
CA GLU A 120 -6.65 10.84 2.15
C GLU A 120 -6.76 10.51 0.65
N PHE A 121 -7.31 9.33 0.33
CA PHE A 121 -7.53 8.88 -1.04
C PHE A 121 -8.99 8.51 -1.24
N LYS A 122 -9.63 9.12 -2.25
CA LYS A 122 -11.08 9.02 -2.50
C LYS A 122 -11.35 8.21 -3.74
N PHE A 123 -12.27 7.25 -3.64
CA PHE A 123 -12.74 6.46 -4.76
C PHE A 123 -14.25 6.44 -4.82
N LEU A 124 -14.78 6.48 -6.04
CA LEU A 124 -16.19 6.22 -6.32
C LEU A 124 -16.33 4.79 -6.84
N LYS A 125 -17.25 4.03 -6.25
CA LYS A 125 -17.63 2.70 -6.71
C LYS A 125 -19.14 2.65 -6.91
N GLN A 126 -19.57 2.41 -8.14
CA GLN A 126 -20.97 2.14 -8.45
C GLN A 126 -21.31 0.71 -7.98
N ASN A 127 -22.42 0.54 -7.26
CA ASN A 127 -22.86 -0.78 -6.85
C ASN A 127 -23.57 -1.48 -8.03
N PRO A 128 -23.06 -2.61 -8.56
CA PRO A 128 -23.69 -3.28 -9.69
C PRO A 128 -25.07 -3.87 -9.35
N LEU A 129 -25.31 -4.18 -8.06
CA LEU A 129 -26.52 -4.85 -7.58
C LEU A 129 -27.59 -3.86 -7.12
N GLU A 130 -27.19 -2.70 -6.59
CA GLU A 130 -28.09 -1.64 -6.13
C GLU A 130 -27.83 -0.39 -6.95
N LYS A 131 -28.49 -0.30 -8.11
CA LYS A 131 -28.39 0.86 -9.03
C LYS A 131 -28.89 2.19 -8.44
N GLU A 132 -29.34 2.17 -7.19
CA GLU A 132 -29.88 3.32 -6.47
C GLU A 132 -28.82 4.00 -5.59
N TYR A 133 -27.64 3.41 -5.38
CA TYR A 133 -26.63 3.96 -4.47
C TYR A 133 -25.21 3.91 -5.05
N ASP A 134 -24.51 5.03 -4.86
CA ASP A 134 -23.08 5.16 -5.09
C ASP A 134 -22.30 5.00 -3.78
N LEU A 135 -21.19 4.25 -3.84
CA LEU A 135 -20.30 4.05 -2.71
C LEU A 135 -19.09 4.98 -2.82
N PHE A 136 -18.95 5.89 -1.86
CA PHE A 136 -17.78 6.72 -1.69
C PHE A 136 -16.84 6.05 -0.69
N LEU A 137 -15.60 5.81 -1.11
CA LEU A 137 -14.59 5.13 -0.32
C LEU A 137 -13.45 6.09 -0.01
N ASN A 138 -13.25 6.39 1.26
CA ASN A 138 -12.15 7.24 1.73
C ASN A 138 -11.12 6.38 2.46
N TYR A 139 -9.87 6.43 2.01
CA TYR A 139 -8.74 5.70 2.59
C TYR A 139 -7.79 6.69 3.25
N TYR A 140 -7.60 6.57 4.55
CA TYR A 140 -6.65 7.37 5.30
C TYR A 140 -5.45 6.52 5.69
N LEU A 141 -4.28 6.79 5.12
CA LEU A 141 -3.07 5.99 5.34
C LEU A 141 -2.24 6.58 6.49
N LYS A 142 -1.90 5.75 7.47
CA LYS A 142 -1.09 6.16 8.61
C LYS A 142 -0.03 5.11 8.93
N SER A 143 1.20 5.52 9.19
CA SER A 143 2.23 4.64 9.74
C SER A 143 1.91 4.24 11.18
N THR A 144 2.17 2.98 11.52
CA THR A 144 1.95 2.43 12.86
C THR A 144 3.24 1.95 13.52
N SER A 145 4.37 2.03 12.81
CA SER A 145 5.71 1.78 13.33
C SER A 145 6.71 2.80 12.79
N ASP A 146 7.89 2.81 13.40
CA ASP A 146 9.06 3.45 12.81
C ASP A 146 9.48 2.72 11.53
N LEU A 147 10.26 3.42 10.70
CA LEU A 147 10.93 2.82 9.54
C LEU A 147 12.04 1.89 10.04
N ILE A 148 11.98 0.63 9.62
CA ILE A 148 12.99 -0.37 9.94
C ILE A 148 13.91 -0.53 8.75
N ASN A 149 15.21 -0.38 8.99
CA ASN A 149 16.23 -0.75 8.03
C ASN A 149 16.56 -2.24 8.20
N GLY A 150 16.15 -3.07 7.24
CA GLY A 150 16.39 -4.51 7.22
C GLY A 150 17.84 -4.89 6.89
N GLY A 151 18.68 -3.92 6.51
CA GLY A 151 20.08 -4.15 6.18
C GLY A 151 20.30 -4.87 4.86
N PHE A 152 21.55 -5.27 4.64
CA PHE A 152 22.00 -5.97 3.44
C PHE A 152 21.90 -7.49 3.60
N VAL A 153 21.20 -8.13 2.68
CA VAL A 153 21.09 -9.59 2.60
C VAL A 153 21.78 -10.06 1.33
N LYS A 154 22.79 -10.92 1.48
CA LYS A 154 23.42 -11.60 0.35
C LYS A 154 22.43 -12.60 -0.25
N THR A 155 22.13 -12.43 -1.53
CA THR A 155 21.22 -13.30 -2.27
C THR A 155 21.81 -13.54 -3.65
N SER A 156 21.96 -14.80 -4.07
CA SER A 156 22.33 -15.14 -5.45
C SER A 156 21.08 -15.14 -6.34
N CYS A 157 20.47 -13.98 -6.51
CA CYS A 157 19.25 -13.82 -7.31
C CYS A 157 19.62 -13.31 -8.69
N ASN A 158 19.51 -14.15 -9.72
CA ASN A 158 19.77 -13.84 -11.14
C ASN A 158 21.04 -12.99 -11.39
N GLY A 159 22.16 -13.33 -10.75
CA GLY A 159 23.47 -12.67 -10.95
C GLY A 159 23.72 -11.43 -10.08
N LEU A 160 22.76 -11.00 -9.26
CA LEU A 160 22.96 -9.91 -8.31
C LEU A 160 23.68 -10.38 -7.04
N LYS A 161 24.37 -9.43 -6.38
CA LYS A 161 25.18 -9.68 -5.18
C LYS A 161 24.37 -9.63 -3.87
N GLY A 162 23.17 -9.04 -3.88
CA GLY A 162 22.31 -8.96 -2.70
C GLY A 162 21.19 -7.92 -2.81
N VAL A 163 20.40 -7.83 -1.75
CA VAL A 163 19.24 -6.95 -1.59
C VAL A 163 19.38 -6.12 -0.33
N LEU A 164 19.04 -4.84 -0.43
CA LEU A 164 18.78 -3.95 0.70
C LEU A 164 17.27 -3.78 0.88
N GLY A 165 16.82 -3.66 2.12
CA GLY A 165 15.40 -3.49 2.40
C GLY A 165 15.11 -2.47 3.50
N LEU A 166 14.07 -1.67 3.28
CA LEU A 166 13.40 -0.88 4.31
C LEU A 166 11.98 -1.44 4.49
N SER A 167 11.45 -1.42 5.71
CA SER A 167 10.07 -1.82 5.96
C SER A 167 9.39 -0.93 6.99
N GLN A 168 8.07 -0.78 6.86
CA GLN A 168 7.28 -0.05 7.83
C GLN A 168 5.84 -0.54 7.84
N ASN A 169 5.25 -0.58 9.03
CA ASN A 169 3.87 -0.98 9.24
C ASN A 169 2.94 0.21 9.02
N TYR A 170 1.81 -0.05 8.39
CA TYR A 170 0.78 0.92 8.08
C TYR A 170 -0.61 0.41 8.47
N ARG A 171 -1.51 1.36 8.66
CA ARG A 171 -2.95 1.17 8.81
C ARG A 171 -3.67 2.10 7.84
N ALA A 172 -4.54 1.54 7.01
CA ALA A 172 -5.52 2.29 6.26
C ALA A 172 -6.82 2.33 7.08
N ASN A 173 -7.25 3.51 7.51
CA ASN A 173 -8.61 3.69 8.00
C ASN A 173 -9.51 3.88 6.79
N ILE A 174 -10.50 3.01 6.62
CA ILE A 174 -11.37 2.98 5.46
C ILE A 174 -12.75 3.41 5.92
N GLN A 175 -13.29 4.45 5.28
CA GLN A 175 -14.64 4.92 5.46
C GLN A 175 -15.42 4.69 4.18
N ILE A 176 -16.60 4.08 4.30
CA ILE A 176 -17.54 3.83 3.21
C ILE A 176 -18.77 4.68 3.49
N VAL A 177 -19.14 5.53 2.54
CA VAL A 177 -20.36 6.34 2.60
C VAL A 177 -21.29 5.95 1.45
N GLU A 178 -22.52 5.61 1.80
CA GLU A 178 -23.59 5.30 0.84
C GLU A 178 -24.38 6.57 0.53
N ASN A 179 -24.38 6.97 -0.75
CA ASN A 179 -25.17 8.09 -1.24
C ASN A 179 -26.19 7.59 -2.25
N LYS A 180 -27.44 8.02 -2.08
CA LYS A 180 -28.50 7.72 -3.05
C LYS A 180 -28.23 8.47 -4.35
N ILE A 181 -28.38 7.77 -5.47
CA ILE A 181 -28.32 8.35 -6.81
C ILE A 181 -29.69 8.98 -7.07
N ASP A 182 -29.72 10.31 -7.22
CA ASP A 182 -30.93 11.07 -7.59
C ASP A 182 -31.35 10.82 -9.05
#